data_AF-A0A7Y5PJE8-F1
#
_entry.id   AF-A0A7Y5PJE8-F1
#
_cell.length_a   1.000
_cell.length_b   1.000
_cell.length_c   1.000
_cell.angle_alpha   90.00
_cell.angle_beta   90.00
_cell.angle_gamma   90.00
#
_symmetry.space_group_name_H-M   'P 1'
#
loop_
_entity.id
_entity.type
_entity.pdbx_description
1 polymer ?
#
loop_
_entity_poly.entity_id
_entity_poly.type
_entity_poly.pdbx_seq_one_letter_code
_entity_poly.pdbx_strand_id
1 'polypeptide(L)'
;MELVVTLVIVGILAAIALPRFQDNTAFTQRGFYDEVKAALRYAQKLAIAKRREVCVDFLPGQVALSFNPSLVAGAACSSTVNLPGQSTPYVVNVPAGIALVPSANFRFNGLGQPTPAPVTVALTGRALPITVAAETGHVSN
;
A
#
# COMPACT_ATOMS: atom_id res chain seq x y z
N MET A 1 -37.74 38.72 -1.86
CA MET A 1 -36.35 39.03 -2.30
C MET A 1 -35.28 38.34 -1.43
N GLU A 2 -35.65 37.49 -0.47
CA GLU A 2 -34.68 36.73 0.35
C GLU A 2 -34.38 35.36 -0.28
N LEU A 3 -35.42 34.64 -0.71
CA LEU A 3 -35.28 33.32 -1.35
C LEU A 3 -34.42 33.35 -2.63
N VAL A 4 -34.55 34.42 -3.43
CA VAL A 4 -33.78 34.57 -4.68
C VAL A 4 -32.29 34.67 -4.38
N VAL A 5 -31.91 35.43 -3.34
CA VAL A 5 -30.51 35.57 -2.92
C VAL A 5 -29.99 34.24 -2.37
N THR A 6 -30.79 33.51 -1.58
CA THR A 6 -30.39 32.19 -1.08
C THR A 6 -30.16 31.18 -2.19
N LEU A 7 -31.00 31.14 -3.23
CA LEU A 7 -30.84 30.24 -4.37
C LEU A 7 -29.60 30.58 -5.20
N VAL A 8 -29.28 31.87 -5.36
CA VAL A 8 -28.04 32.30 -6.04
C VAL A 8 -26.81 31.85 -5.25
N ILE A 9 -26.80 32.03 -3.93
CA ILE A 9 -25.69 31.59 -3.08
C ILE A 9 -25.52 30.07 -3.11
N VAL A 10 -26.63 29.31 -3.01
CA VAL A 10 -26.60 27.83 -3.10
C VAL A 10 -26.10 27.37 -4.48
N GLY A 11 -26.50 28.03 -5.57
CA GLY A 11 -26.02 27.74 -6.91
C GLY A 11 -24.51 27.94 -7.08
N ILE A 12 -23.98 29.03 -6.53
CA ILE A 12 -22.53 29.31 -6.53
C ILE A 12 -21.78 28.26 -5.71
N LEU A 13 -22.27 27.94 -4.50
CA LEU A 13 -21.67 26.92 -3.64
C LEU A 13 -21.69 25.54 -4.31
N ALA A 14 -22.80 25.17 -4.96
CA ALA A 14 -22.89 23.91 -5.68
C ALA A 14 -21.87 23.82 -6.82
N ALA A 15 -21.70 24.90 -7.60
CA ALA A 15 -20.76 24.95 -8.72
C ALA A 15 -19.30 24.73 -8.30
N ILE A 16 -18.90 25.19 -7.10
CA ILE A 16 -17.53 25.03 -6.58
C ILE A 16 -17.35 23.76 -5.72
N ALA A 17 -18.38 23.32 -5.01
CA ALA A 17 -18.27 22.20 -4.08
C ALA A 17 -18.38 20.85 -4.79
N LEU A 18 -19.25 20.73 -5.81
CA LEU A 18 -19.44 19.49 -6.56
C LEU A 18 -18.14 18.92 -7.17
N PRO A 19 -17.29 19.69 -7.89
CA PRO A 19 -16.04 19.14 -8.42
C PRO A 19 -15.09 18.66 -7.30
N ARG A 20 -15.03 19.37 -6.17
CA ARG A 20 -14.22 18.94 -5.00
C ARG A 20 -14.72 17.65 -4.35
N PHE A 21 -16.03 17.40 -4.36
CA PHE A 21 -16.58 16.14 -3.85
C PHE A 21 -16.33 14.95 -4.79
N GLN A 22 -16.14 15.19 -6.10
CA GLN A 22 -15.74 14.15 -7.05
C GLN A 22 -14.25 13.76 -6.91
N ASP A 23 -13.41 14.64 -6.33
CA ASP A 23 -11.99 14.37 -6.03
C ASP A 23 -11.74 13.44 -4.81
N ASN A 24 -12.77 12.77 -4.28
CA ASN A 24 -12.61 11.72 -3.25
C ASN A 24 -11.64 10.60 -3.69
N THR A 25 -11.51 10.38 -4.99
CA THR A 25 -10.57 9.44 -5.60
C THR A 25 -9.12 9.80 -5.26
N ALA A 26 -8.76 11.09 -5.29
CA ALA A 26 -7.41 11.55 -4.99
C ALA A 26 -7.04 11.38 -3.50
N PHE A 27 -8.01 11.50 -2.60
CA PHE A 27 -7.81 11.22 -1.17
C PHE A 27 -7.67 9.72 -0.91
N THR A 28 -8.54 8.91 -1.52
CA THR A 28 -8.49 7.44 -1.42
C THR A 28 -7.16 6.90 -1.98
N GLN A 29 -6.70 7.42 -3.12
CA GLN A 29 -5.41 7.07 -3.71
C GLN A 29 -4.23 7.43 -2.80
N ARG A 30 -4.26 8.58 -2.14
CA ARG A 30 -3.21 8.97 -1.19
C ARG A 30 -3.20 8.09 0.05
N GLY A 31 -4.36 7.87 0.66
CA GLY A 31 -4.50 7.00 1.83
C GLY A 31 -4.02 5.58 1.54
N PHE A 32 -4.47 5.02 0.42
CA PHE A 32 -4.06 3.68 -0.01
C PHE A 32 -2.55 3.60 -0.34
N TYR A 33 -1.99 4.63 -0.98
CA TYR A 33 -0.54 4.70 -1.23
C TYR A 33 0.26 4.65 0.09
N ASP A 34 -0.17 5.41 1.08
CA ASP A 34 0.48 5.44 2.39
C ASP A 34 0.29 4.13 3.16
N GLU A 35 -0.87 3.48 2.99
CA GLU A 35 -1.15 2.16 3.56
C GLU A 35 -0.24 1.07 2.97
N VAL A 36 -0.07 1.02 1.65
CA VAL A 36 0.89 0.11 0.99
C VAL A 36 2.31 0.41 1.47
N LYS A 37 2.70 1.68 1.55
CA LYS A 37 4.03 2.08 2.06
C LYS A 37 4.24 1.61 3.50
N ALA A 38 3.21 1.74 4.35
CA ALA A 38 3.25 1.27 5.73
C ALA A 38 3.36 -0.25 5.82
N ALA A 39 2.63 -0.98 4.97
CA ALA A 39 2.70 -2.44 4.87
C ALA A 39 4.10 -2.92 4.49
N LEU A 40 4.73 -2.30 3.49
CA LEU A 40 6.09 -2.65 3.07
C LEU A 40 7.12 -2.37 4.16
N ARG A 41 7.01 -1.22 4.85
CA ARG A 41 7.88 -0.88 5.99
C ARG A 41 7.70 -1.85 7.15
N TYR A 42 6.46 -2.28 7.39
CA TYR A 42 6.15 -3.26 8.41
C TYR A 42 6.77 -4.62 8.05
N ALA A 43 6.60 -5.08 6.81
CA ALA A 43 7.20 -6.33 6.32
C ALA A 43 8.73 -6.35 6.48
N GLN A 44 9.40 -5.25 6.10
CA GLN A 44 10.85 -5.08 6.27
C GLN A 44 11.27 -5.19 7.74
N LYS A 45 10.60 -4.44 8.63
CA LYS A 45 10.89 -4.47 10.08
C LYS A 45 10.61 -5.83 10.69
N LEU A 46 9.55 -6.50 10.26
CA LEU A 46 9.19 -7.82 10.73
C LEU A 46 10.24 -8.85 10.33
N ALA A 47 10.74 -8.79 9.09
CA ALA A 47 11.80 -9.68 8.61
C ALA A 47 13.07 -9.56 9.47
N ILE A 48 13.46 -8.31 9.79
CA ILE A 48 14.57 -8.01 10.69
C ILE A 48 14.30 -8.55 12.11
N ALA A 49 13.13 -8.26 12.67
CA ALA A 49 12.79 -8.65 14.04
C ALA A 49 12.70 -10.17 14.24
N LYS A 50 12.19 -10.89 13.24
CA LYS A 50 12.06 -12.35 13.27
C LYS A 50 13.33 -13.07 12.80
N ARG A 51 14.26 -12.36 12.15
CA ARG A 51 15.38 -12.93 11.41
C ARG A 51 14.91 -14.06 10.48
N ARG A 52 13.85 -13.76 9.72
CA ARG A 52 13.16 -14.66 8.79
C ARG A 52 12.74 -13.91 7.54
N GLU A 53 12.52 -14.64 6.46
CA GLU A 53 12.00 -14.04 5.24
C GLU A 53 10.52 -13.66 5.41
N VAL A 54 10.16 -12.45 4.99
CA VAL A 54 8.77 -11.99 4.90
C VAL A 54 8.45 -11.74 3.45
N CYS A 55 7.48 -12.47 2.90
CA CYS A 55 7.00 -12.32 1.55
C CYS A 55 5.95 -11.22 1.46
N VAL A 56 6.02 -10.46 0.38
CA VAL A 56 5.05 -9.45 -0.05
C VAL A 56 4.47 -9.93 -1.36
N ASP A 57 3.22 -10.38 -1.30
CA ASP A 57 2.50 -10.90 -2.45
C ASP A 57 1.48 -9.87 -2.93
N PHE A 58 1.69 -9.35 -4.13
CA PHE A 58 0.70 -8.58 -4.86
C PHE A 58 -0.20 -9.55 -5.62
N LEU A 59 -1.43 -9.67 -5.16
CA LEU A 59 -2.47 -10.49 -5.75
C LEU A 59 -3.49 -9.58 -6.46
N PRO A 60 -4.36 -10.12 -7.33
CA PRO A 60 -5.45 -9.34 -7.89
C PRO A 60 -6.30 -8.71 -6.78
N GLY A 61 -6.28 -7.38 -6.69
CA GLY A 61 -7.08 -6.62 -5.74
C GLY A 61 -6.56 -6.56 -4.30
N GLN A 62 -5.37 -7.11 -3.98
CA GLN A 62 -4.84 -7.04 -2.61
C GLN A 62 -3.32 -7.19 -2.53
N VAL A 63 -2.73 -6.69 -1.44
CA VAL A 63 -1.37 -7.00 -1.00
C VAL A 63 -1.44 -7.84 0.26
N ALA A 64 -0.79 -8.99 0.28
CA ALA A 64 -0.77 -9.87 1.45
C ALA A 64 0.66 -10.06 1.97
N LEU A 65 0.80 -10.12 3.29
CA LEU A 65 2.07 -10.43 3.94
C LEU A 65 2.04 -11.84 4.55
N SER A 66 3.12 -12.57 4.31
CA SER A 66 3.35 -13.90 4.88
C SER A 66 4.82 -14.01 5.27
N PHE A 67 5.18 -14.99 6.09
CA PHE A 67 6.57 -15.23 6.45
C PHE A 67 6.94 -16.70 6.27
N ASN A 68 8.23 -16.92 6.01
CA ASN A 68 8.83 -18.24 5.92
C ASN A 68 9.08 -18.79 7.34
N PRO A 69 8.36 -19.84 7.78
CA PRO A 69 8.57 -20.41 9.11
C PRO A 69 9.87 -21.20 9.21
N SER A 70 10.44 -21.62 8.07
CA SER A 70 11.68 -22.38 8.01
C SER A 70 12.91 -21.48 8.19
N LEU A 71 14.04 -22.12 8.51
CA LEU A 71 15.36 -21.49 8.47
C LEU A 71 16.00 -21.53 7.08
N VAL A 72 15.41 -22.30 6.15
CA VAL A 72 15.90 -22.43 4.79
C VAL A 72 15.54 -21.19 3.99
N ALA A 73 16.57 -20.49 3.49
CA ALA A 73 16.39 -19.34 2.61
C ALA A 73 15.64 -19.73 1.33
N GLY A 74 14.75 -18.87 0.86
CA GLY A 74 13.93 -19.10 -0.32
C GLY A 74 12.76 -20.07 -0.14
N ALA A 75 12.57 -20.68 1.03
CA ALA A 75 11.42 -21.56 1.26
C ALA A 75 10.08 -20.80 1.18
N ALA A 76 8.98 -21.54 1.06
CA ALA A 76 7.65 -20.96 0.92
C ALA A 76 7.25 -20.16 2.17
N CYS A 77 6.69 -18.97 1.97
CA CYS A 77 6.08 -18.21 3.04
C CYS A 77 4.67 -18.77 3.34
N SER A 78 4.63 -19.81 4.17
CA SER A 78 3.39 -20.51 4.53
C SER A 78 2.76 -20.05 5.84
N SER A 79 3.44 -19.19 6.59
CA SER A 79 2.91 -18.67 7.86
C SER A 79 2.35 -17.25 7.71
N THR A 80 1.18 -17.03 8.29
CA THR A 80 0.48 -15.75 8.21
C THR A 80 1.18 -14.68 9.03
N VAL A 81 1.32 -13.48 8.46
CA VAL A 81 1.63 -12.27 9.21
C VAL A 81 0.30 -11.63 9.60
N ASN A 82 0.08 -11.36 10.88
CA ASN A 82 -1.16 -10.74 11.35
C ASN A 82 -1.04 -9.20 11.44
N LEU A 83 -2.17 -8.50 11.41
CA LEU A 83 -2.22 -7.08 11.75
C LEU A 83 -1.71 -6.87 13.18
N PRO A 84 -0.88 -5.83 13.43
CA PRO A 84 -0.46 -5.49 14.78
C PRO A 84 -1.66 -5.30 15.71
N GLY A 85 -1.66 -6.02 16.85
CA GLY A 85 -2.74 -5.96 17.84
C GLY A 85 -4.02 -6.71 17.45
N GLN A 86 -4.01 -7.46 16.35
CA GLN A 86 -5.15 -8.24 15.87
C GLN A 86 -4.75 -9.69 15.58
N SER A 87 -5.75 -10.57 15.44
CA SER A 87 -5.58 -11.97 15.01
C SER A 87 -5.95 -12.19 13.54
N THR A 88 -6.07 -11.12 12.77
CA THR A 88 -6.44 -11.13 11.36
C THR A 88 -5.20 -11.05 10.46
N PRO A 89 -5.19 -11.71 9.29
CA PRO A 89 -4.09 -11.63 8.33
C PRO A 89 -3.81 -10.19 7.87
N TYR A 90 -2.53 -9.88 7.63
CA TYR A 90 -2.10 -8.61 7.06
C TYR A 90 -2.35 -8.57 5.57
N VAL A 91 -3.53 -8.07 5.24
CA VAL A 91 -4.03 -7.87 3.89
C VAL A 91 -4.44 -6.42 3.72
N VAL A 92 -3.89 -5.78 2.69
CA VAL A 92 -4.28 -4.44 2.24
C VAL A 92 -5.11 -4.61 0.97
N ASN A 93 -6.39 -4.25 1.03
CA ASN A 93 -7.30 -4.39 -0.12
C ASN A 93 -7.19 -3.17 -1.04
N VAL A 94 -7.10 -3.40 -2.34
CA VAL A 94 -7.02 -2.35 -3.36
C VAL A 94 -8.42 -1.71 -3.53
N PRO A 95 -8.56 -0.40 -3.34
CA PRO A 95 -9.83 0.29 -3.58
C PRO A 95 -10.24 0.26 -5.05
N ALA A 96 -11.55 0.34 -5.31
CA ALA A 96 -12.08 0.40 -6.66
C ALA A 96 -11.49 1.59 -7.46
N GLY A 97 -11.15 1.35 -8.73
CA GLY A 97 -10.55 2.35 -9.61
C GLY A 97 -9.06 2.61 -9.38
N ILE A 98 -8.41 1.86 -8.50
CA ILE A 98 -6.96 1.86 -8.30
C ILE A 98 -6.40 0.50 -8.71
N ALA A 99 -5.24 0.48 -9.37
CA ALA A 99 -4.46 -0.72 -9.59
C ALA A 99 -3.01 -0.52 -9.13
N LEU A 100 -2.44 -1.59 -8.56
CA LEU A 100 -1.03 -1.70 -8.25
C LEU A 100 -0.31 -2.35 -9.42
N VAL A 101 0.83 -1.78 -9.79
CA VAL A 101 1.72 -2.30 -10.84
C VAL A 101 3.10 -2.50 -10.19
N PRO A 102 3.29 -3.62 -9.46
CA PRO A 102 4.59 -3.97 -8.88
C PRO A 102 5.53 -4.49 -9.96
N SER A 103 6.83 -4.25 -9.81
CA SER A 103 7.86 -4.84 -10.68
C SER A 103 8.00 -6.35 -10.45
N ALA A 104 7.72 -6.82 -9.23
CA ALA A 104 7.66 -8.24 -8.87
C ALA A 104 6.96 -8.43 -7.52
N ASN A 105 6.46 -9.64 -7.26
CA ASN A 105 6.35 -10.13 -5.88
C ASN A 105 7.76 -10.36 -5.35
N PHE A 106 7.96 -10.09 -4.07
CA PHE A 106 9.29 -10.13 -3.48
C PHE A 106 9.25 -10.50 -2.01
N ARG A 107 10.41 -10.76 -1.43
CA ARG A 107 10.56 -11.04 0.00
C ARG A 107 11.66 -10.19 0.61
N PHE A 108 11.49 -9.77 1.85
CA PHE A 108 12.56 -9.22 2.66
C PHE A 108 13.29 -10.36 3.37
N ASN A 109 14.62 -10.39 3.32
CA ASN A 109 15.42 -11.31 4.12
C ASN A 109 15.55 -10.83 5.58
N GLY A 110 16.21 -11.62 6.43
CA GLY A 110 16.41 -11.27 7.85
C GLY A 110 17.30 -10.04 8.12
N LEU A 111 17.91 -9.44 7.09
CA LEU A 111 18.63 -8.17 7.15
C LEU A 111 17.81 -6.99 6.62
N GLY A 112 16.60 -7.27 6.11
CA GLY A 112 15.72 -6.29 5.49
C GLY A 112 15.98 -6.06 4.00
N GLN A 113 16.85 -6.83 3.34
CA GLN A 113 17.08 -6.70 1.90
C GLN A 113 15.95 -7.38 1.10
N PRO A 114 15.40 -6.73 0.06
CA PRO A 114 14.44 -7.36 -0.84
C PRO A 114 15.11 -8.39 -1.76
N THR A 115 14.36 -9.40 -2.17
CA THR A 115 14.73 -10.33 -3.24
C THR A 115 13.47 -10.72 -4.02
N PRO A 116 13.40 -10.50 -5.34
CA PRO A 116 14.39 -9.77 -6.17
C PRO A 116 14.51 -8.29 -5.78
N ALA A 117 15.56 -7.62 -6.26
CA ALA A 117 15.88 -6.23 -5.97
C ALA A 117 16.46 -5.51 -7.20
N PRO A 118 16.24 -4.18 -7.37
CA PRO A 118 15.33 -3.32 -6.61
C PRO A 118 13.85 -3.62 -6.90
N VAL A 119 12.95 -3.09 -6.07
CA VAL A 119 11.49 -3.22 -6.30
C VAL A 119 10.84 -1.86 -6.43
N THR A 120 9.96 -1.72 -7.41
CA THR A 120 9.10 -0.55 -7.57
C THR A 120 7.64 -0.98 -7.57
N VAL A 121 6.78 -0.15 -6.98
CA VAL A 121 5.33 -0.37 -6.94
C VAL A 121 4.65 0.91 -7.42
N ALA A 122 4.20 0.90 -8.67
CA ALA A 122 3.43 2.01 -9.23
C ALA A 122 1.94 1.87 -8.91
N LEU A 123 1.24 3.01 -8.84
CA LEU A 123 -0.21 3.08 -8.67
C LEU A 123 -0.82 3.82 -9.85
N THR A 124 -1.89 3.30 -10.43
CA THR A 124 -2.60 3.99 -11.51
C THR A 124 -3.13 5.35 -11.05
N GLY A 125 -2.90 6.39 -11.86
CA GLY A 125 -3.29 7.77 -11.51
C GLY A 125 -2.31 8.49 -10.60
N ARG A 126 -1.15 7.90 -10.26
CA ARG A 126 -0.09 8.55 -9.48
C ARG A 126 1.26 8.41 -10.18
N ALA A 127 1.97 9.54 -10.35
CA ALA A 127 3.24 9.59 -11.07
C ALA A 127 4.44 9.06 -10.27
N LEU A 128 4.42 9.19 -8.93
CA LEU A 128 5.53 8.77 -8.06
C LEU A 128 5.30 7.33 -7.55
N PRO A 129 6.11 6.35 -7.99
CA PRO A 129 6.03 4.98 -7.50
C PRO A 129 6.58 4.86 -6.07
N ILE A 130 6.22 3.81 -5.37
CA ILE A 130 6.93 3.40 -4.15
C ILE A 130 8.20 2.68 -4.58
N THR A 131 9.34 3.03 -3.98
CA THR A 131 10.65 2.42 -4.26
C THR A 131 11.14 1.67 -3.03
N VAL A 132 11.66 0.46 -3.24
CA VAL A 132 12.32 -0.35 -2.21
C VAL A 132 13.79 -0.49 -2.59
N ALA A 133 14.67 0.11 -1.79
CA ALA A 133 16.10 0.11 -2.03
C ALA A 133 16.68 -1.32 -1.97
N ALA A 134 17.56 -1.64 -2.92
CA ALA A 134 18.06 -3.01 -3.08
C ALA A 134 18.86 -3.52 -1.87
N GLU A 135 19.68 -2.67 -1.26
CA GLU A 135 20.61 -3.09 -0.20
C GLU A 135 20.06 -2.97 1.22
N THR A 136 19.09 -2.09 1.43
CA THR A 136 18.58 -1.82 2.79
C THR A 136 17.12 -2.21 2.94
N GLY A 137 16.40 -2.38 1.83
CA GLY A 137 14.93 -2.46 1.83
C GLY A 137 14.24 -1.18 2.24
N HIS A 138 14.95 -0.04 2.27
CA HIS A 138 14.34 1.24 2.61
C HIS A 138 13.19 1.58 1.66
N VAL A 139 12.03 1.90 2.24
CA VAL A 139 10.80 2.20 1.50
C VAL A 139 10.62 3.71 1.36
N SER A 140 10.84 4.20 0.15
CA SER A 140 10.75 5.60 -0.29
C SER A 140 9.76 5.78 -1.44
N ASN A 141 9.68 7.00 -1.97
CA ASN A 141 8.77 7.46 -3.00
C ASN A 141 9.50 8.26 -4.07
#